data_AF-A0A4Z0A202-F1
#
_entry.id   AF-A0A4Z0A202-F1
#
_cell.length_a   1.000
_cell.length_b   1.000
_cell.length_c   1.000
_cell.angle_alpha   90.00
_cell.angle_beta   90.00
_cell.angle_gamma   90.00
#
_symmetry.space_group_name_H-M   'P 1'
#
loop_
_entity.id
_entity.type
_entity.pdbx_description
1 polymer ?
#
loop_
_entity_poly.entity_id
_entity_poly.type
_entity_poly.pdbx_seq_one_letter_code
_entity_poly.pdbx_strand_id
1 'polypeptide(L)'
;MEKKQYWFPSMDPGEIVLSLQAWGLQVNAQQLVKPTSDFVARVYTACVEQVSGINEETLEGPLEAALASLDEPNTCQGFVNGLREKSAALVGEREQVSRELAEVRQRIAMIKAQRAEDEPLCEDLRAENAAITAHLIATKEIQGTLLKDIEALKAEKMAEGMNADAALAADAVMRTRARIVQSPERIKRTISTMGATASEDKRTLAAHEVKTRELQTKVSALLNIEKDVRASVEQLQTIEKEVRALELSQREVADSKDNSDEKKIERTELEMRHERVHKQLENAHEKLERAQRHVEDKRAASTQTIERLQREYEEMSLERRDNDRQVEELRGEADGIERKMAEHSKKSEAELGELFAEYWRLRHATEVYMETLANKLGMQVSAV
;
A
#
# COMPACT_ATOMS: atom_id res chain seq x y z
N MET A 1 -13.80 -35.61 -8.64
CA MET A 1 -12.34 -35.76 -8.76
C MET A 1 -12.08 -37.11 -9.41
N GLU A 2 -11.81 -37.13 -10.71
CA GLU A 2 -11.40 -38.35 -11.42
C GLU A 2 -9.97 -38.73 -11.02
N LYS A 3 -9.78 -39.96 -10.57
CA LYS A 3 -8.45 -40.52 -10.30
C LYS A 3 -7.77 -40.79 -11.64
N LYS A 4 -6.78 -39.98 -12.00
CA LYS A 4 -5.87 -40.30 -13.11
C LYS A 4 -5.12 -41.58 -12.77
N GLN A 5 -5.44 -42.65 -13.48
CA GLN A 5 -4.75 -43.93 -13.38
C GLN A 5 -3.48 -43.83 -14.22
N TYR A 6 -2.32 -43.80 -13.56
CA TYR A 6 -1.04 -43.76 -14.25
C TYR A 6 -0.81 -45.10 -14.97
N TRP A 7 -0.60 -45.04 -16.28
CA TRP A 7 -0.29 -46.19 -17.13
C TRP A 7 1.21 -46.49 -17.01
N PHE A 8 1.55 -47.47 -16.18
CA PHE A 8 2.87 -48.10 -16.23
C PHE A 8 2.77 -49.35 -17.12
N PRO A 9 3.77 -49.65 -17.98
CA PRO A 9 3.77 -50.88 -18.75
C PRO A 9 3.75 -52.08 -17.80
N SER A 10 2.77 -52.99 -17.97
CA SER A 10 2.72 -54.23 -17.22
C SER A 10 3.79 -55.18 -17.76
N MET A 11 4.91 -55.29 -17.06
CA MET A 11 5.93 -56.32 -17.33
C MET A 11 5.54 -57.63 -16.64
N ASP A 12 5.84 -58.75 -17.29
CA ASP A 12 5.68 -60.06 -16.65
C ASP A 12 6.71 -60.23 -15.52
N PRO A 13 6.35 -60.87 -14.37
CA PRO A 13 7.30 -61.09 -13.28
C PRO A 13 8.61 -61.76 -13.71
N GLY A 14 8.60 -62.61 -14.74
CA GLY A 14 9.82 -63.21 -15.30
C GLY A 14 10.75 -62.19 -15.96
N GLU A 15 10.19 -61.20 -16.67
CA GLU A 15 10.96 -60.12 -17.29
C GLU A 15 11.53 -59.15 -16.24
N ILE A 16 10.79 -58.93 -15.14
CA ILE A 16 11.23 -58.11 -14.01
C ILE A 16 12.43 -58.77 -13.31
N VAL A 17 12.39 -60.09 -13.09
CA VAL A 17 13.52 -60.83 -12.50
C VAL A 17 14.76 -60.72 -13.38
N LEU A 18 14.63 -60.92 -14.69
CA LEU A 18 15.76 -60.81 -15.62
C LEU A 18 16.36 -59.40 -15.65
N SER A 19 15.50 -58.38 -15.61
CA SER A 19 15.93 -56.97 -15.62
C SER A 19 16.67 -56.59 -14.34
N LEU A 20 16.15 -56.99 -13.17
CA LEU A 20 16.80 -56.75 -11.88
C LEU A 20 18.12 -57.55 -11.76
N GLN A 21 18.16 -58.77 -12.31
CA GLN A 21 19.37 -59.58 -12.34
C GLN A 21 20.45 -58.97 -13.25
N ALA A 22 20.07 -58.34 -14.36
CA ALA A 22 20.99 -57.58 -15.21
C ALA A 22 21.61 -56.38 -14.49
N TRP A 23 20.95 -55.86 -13.45
CA TRP A 23 21.46 -54.82 -12.55
C TRP A 23 22.19 -55.39 -11.33
N GLY A 24 22.48 -56.70 -11.32
CA GLY A 24 23.20 -57.36 -10.22
C GLY A 24 22.34 -57.69 -9.00
N LEU A 25 21.03 -57.44 -9.04
CA LEU A 25 20.11 -57.74 -7.94
C LEU A 25 19.58 -59.18 -8.08
N GLN A 26 19.91 -60.04 -7.12
CA GLN A 26 19.37 -61.40 -7.09
C GLN A 26 17.95 -61.39 -6.51
N VAL A 27 16.95 -61.58 -7.38
CA VAL A 27 15.53 -61.56 -7.02
C VAL A 27 14.86 -62.89 -7.40
N ASN A 28 14.06 -63.45 -6.50
CA ASN A 28 13.26 -64.65 -6.76
C ASN A 28 11.81 -64.26 -7.14
N ALA A 29 11.18 -64.97 -8.06
CA ALA A 29 9.81 -64.72 -8.52
C ALA A 29 8.78 -64.70 -7.37
N GLN A 30 9.00 -65.49 -6.30
CA GLN A 30 8.15 -65.46 -5.11
C GLN A 30 8.23 -64.15 -4.31
N GLN A 31 9.38 -63.46 -4.33
CA GLN A 31 9.57 -62.17 -3.64
C GLN A 31 8.88 -61.02 -4.36
N LEU A 32 8.62 -61.14 -5.68
CA LEU A 32 7.85 -60.16 -6.45
C LEU A 32 6.33 -60.30 -6.22
N VAL A 33 5.84 -61.53 -6.00
CA VAL A 33 4.42 -61.80 -5.77
C VAL A 33 3.99 -61.41 -4.34
N LYS A 34 4.88 -61.55 -3.36
CA LYS A 34 4.66 -61.12 -1.97
C LYS A 34 5.88 -60.34 -1.44
N PRO A 35 6.02 -59.07 -1.82
CA PRO A 35 7.18 -58.28 -1.42
C PRO A 35 7.13 -57.94 0.08
N THR A 36 8.24 -58.12 0.77
CA THR A 36 8.45 -57.59 2.12
C THR A 36 8.94 -56.15 2.05
N SER A 37 8.68 -55.34 3.09
CA SER A 37 9.10 -53.93 3.14
C SER A 37 10.60 -53.77 2.88
N ASP A 38 11.43 -54.62 3.50
CA ASP A 38 12.88 -54.60 3.34
C ASP A 38 13.35 -54.98 1.95
N PHE A 39 12.60 -55.85 1.26
CA PHE A 39 12.92 -56.23 -0.11
C PHE A 39 12.64 -55.07 -1.07
N VAL A 40 11.48 -54.43 -0.93
CA VAL A 40 11.11 -53.26 -1.75
C VAL A 40 12.07 -52.11 -1.50
N ALA A 41 12.41 -51.82 -0.25
CA ALA A 41 13.37 -50.78 0.10
C ALA A 41 14.74 -51.02 -0.55
N ARG A 42 15.28 -52.25 -0.45
CA ARG A 42 16.57 -52.59 -1.08
C ARG A 42 16.56 -52.46 -2.60
N VAL A 43 15.52 -52.95 -3.26
CA VAL A 43 15.40 -52.82 -4.72
C VAL A 43 15.27 -51.34 -5.11
N TYR A 44 14.46 -50.57 -4.38
CA TYR A 44 14.28 -49.14 -4.64
C TYR A 44 15.59 -48.36 -4.44
N THR A 45 16.30 -48.55 -3.33
CA THR A 45 17.58 -47.89 -3.07
C THR A 45 18.61 -48.22 -4.13
N ALA A 46 18.73 -49.49 -4.53
CA ALA A 46 19.64 -49.90 -5.61
C ALA A 46 19.27 -49.28 -6.96
N CYS A 47 17.97 -49.20 -7.30
CA CYS A 47 17.51 -48.54 -8.52
C CYS A 47 17.79 -47.03 -8.49
N VAL A 48 17.58 -46.37 -7.35
CA VAL A 48 17.85 -44.93 -7.17
C VAL A 48 19.35 -44.67 -7.29
N GLU A 49 20.18 -45.46 -6.63
CA GLU A 49 21.64 -45.36 -6.70
C GLU A 49 22.13 -45.55 -8.14
N GLN A 50 21.60 -46.54 -8.86
CA GLN A 50 22.01 -46.81 -10.24
C GLN A 50 21.62 -45.71 -11.23
N VAL A 51 20.47 -45.06 -11.03
CA VAL A 51 19.96 -44.03 -11.95
C VAL A 51 20.48 -42.63 -11.61
N SER A 52 20.67 -42.34 -10.32
CA SER A 52 21.05 -41.00 -9.85
C SER A 52 22.50 -40.88 -9.36
N GLY A 53 23.17 -41.99 -9.11
CA GLY A 53 24.49 -42.03 -8.47
C GLY A 53 24.48 -41.66 -6.99
N ILE A 54 23.30 -41.50 -6.39
CA ILE A 54 23.11 -41.09 -5.00
C ILE A 54 22.96 -42.34 -4.13
N ASN A 55 23.90 -42.56 -3.22
CA ASN A 55 23.83 -43.62 -2.21
C ASN A 55 23.45 -43.04 -0.84
N GLU A 56 23.10 -43.90 0.12
CA GLU A 56 22.70 -43.48 1.47
C GLU A 56 23.80 -42.65 2.16
N GLU A 57 25.07 -43.05 2.01
CA GLU A 57 26.24 -42.34 2.57
C GLU A 57 26.41 -40.91 2.01
N THR A 58 26.09 -40.67 0.72
CA THR A 58 26.13 -39.33 0.11
C THR A 58 25.01 -38.43 0.59
N LEU A 59 23.92 -38.99 1.13
CA LEU A 59 22.80 -38.24 1.69
C LEU A 59 22.96 -37.98 3.19
N GLU A 60 23.75 -38.77 3.92
CA GLU A 60 23.99 -38.57 5.36
C GLU A 60 24.56 -37.19 5.67
N GLY A 61 25.60 -36.74 4.97
CA GLY A 61 26.19 -35.41 5.21
C GLY A 61 25.23 -34.23 4.99
N PRO A 62 24.54 -34.15 3.83
CA PRO A 62 23.49 -33.15 3.59
C PRO A 62 22.31 -33.25 4.55
N LEU A 63 21.94 -34.46 4.98
CA LEU A 63 20.86 -34.70 5.94
C LEU A 63 21.26 -34.21 7.34
N GLU A 64 22.47 -34.51 7.81
CA GLU A 64 23.02 -34.00 9.07
C GLU A 64 23.14 -32.48 9.05
N ALA A 65 23.61 -31.89 7.94
CA ALA A 65 23.66 -30.44 7.77
C ALA A 65 22.27 -29.79 7.80
N ALA A 66 21.26 -30.42 7.18
CA ALA A 66 19.88 -29.94 7.21
C ALA A 66 19.26 -30.06 8.60
N LEU A 67 19.51 -31.17 9.31
CA LEU A 67 19.07 -31.36 10.70
C LEU A 67 19.73 -30.34 11.64
N ALA A 68 21.03 -30.10 11.50
CA ALA A 68 21.74 -29.05 12.25
C ALA A 68 21.19 -27.64 11.98
N SER A 69 20.73 -27.36 10.75
CA SER A 69 20.09 -26.08 10.41
C SER A 69 18.69 -25.90 11.01
N LEU A 70 18.01 -27.01 11.30
CA LEU A 70 16.70 -27.04 11.96
C LEU A 70 16.81 -26.93 13.49
N ASP A 71 17.95 -27.32 14.05
CA ASP A 71 18.27 -27.21 15.48
C ASP A 71 18.68 -25.79 15.92
N GLU A 72 18.83 -24.83 15.00
CA GLU A 72 18.94 -23.42 15.37
C GLU A 72 17.55 -22.87 15.79
N PRO A 73 17.31 -22.56 17.07
CA PRO A 73 15.98 -22.20 17.58
C PRO A 73 15.43 -20.87 17.00
N ASN A 74 16.26 -20.08 16.31
CA ASN A 74 15.93 -18.73 15.87
C ASN A 74 15.43 -18.63 14.42
N THR A 75 15.78 -19.57 13.53
CA THR A 75 15.42 -19.51 12.11
C THR A 75 13.96 -19.89 11.88
N CYS A 76 13.49 -20.97 12.50
CA CYS A 76 12.07 -21.36 12.46
C CYS A 76 11.17 -20.34 13.15
N GLN A 77 11.62 -19.72 14.25
CA GLN A 77 10.79 -18.79 15.02
C GLN A 77 10.52 -17.49 14.27
N GLY A 78 11.51 -16.94 13.55
CA GLY A 78 11.31 -15.77 12.69
C GLY A 78 10.35 -16.02 11.53
N PHE A 79 10.46 -17.17 10.87
CA PHE A 79 9.56 -17.56 9.78
C PHE A 79 8.12 -17.79 10.27
N VAL A 80 7.94 -18.49 11.39
CA VAL A 80 6.62 -18.73 12.00
C VAL A 80 5.99 -17.41 12.46
N ASN A 81 6.78 -16.50 13.04
CA ASN A 81 6.29 -15.18 13.42
C ASN A 81 5.89 -14.35 12.19
N GLY A 82 6.70 -14.35 11.12
CA GLY A 82 6.35 -13.68 9.86
C GLY A 82 5.11 -14.25 9.19
N LEU A 83 4.89 -15.57 9.27
CA LEU A 83 3.64 -16.20 8.81
C LEU A 83 2.45 -15.80 9.68
N ARG A 84 2.62 -15.70 11.01
CA ARG A 84 1.57 -15.24 11.92
C ARG A 84 1.19 -13.79 11.67
N GLU A 85 2.17 -12.91 11.46
CA GLU A 85 1.94 -11.50 11.13
C GLU A 85 1.19 -11.36 9.80
N LYS A 86 1.63 -12.08 8.76
CA LYS A 86 0.92 -12.10 7.47
C LYS A 86 -0.49 -12.66 7.60
N SER A 87 -0.67 -13.73 8.37
CA SER A 87 -1.99 -14.29 8.64
C SER A 87 -2.89 -13.30 9.38
N ALA A 88 -2.36 -12.57 10.37
CA ALA A 88 -3.11 -11.56 11.11
C ALA A 88 -3.49 -10.37 10.20
N ALA A 89 -2.57 -9.92 9.34
CA ALA A 89 -2.83 -8.88 8.36
C ALA A 89 -3.94 -9.29 7.36
N LEU A 90 -3.85 -10.51 6.80
CA LEU A 90 -4.87 -11.04 5.88
C LEU A 90 -6.24 -11.20 6.56
N VAL A 91 -6.27 -11.58 7.84
CA VAL A 91 -7.53 -11.65 8.60
C VAL A 91 -8.11 -10.25 8.79
N GLY A 92 -7.28 -9.25 9.12
CA GLY A 92 -7.70 -7.85 9.22
C GLY A 92 -8.25 -7.30 7.90
N GLU A 93 -7.58 -7.56 6.79
CA GLU A 93 -8.05 -7.20 5.44
C GLU A 93 -9.37 -7.90 5.10
N ARG A 94 -9.50 -9.20 5.40
CA ARG A 94 -10.74 -9.96 5.20
C ARG A 94 -11.90 -9.37 6.00
N GLU A 95 -11.65 -8.99 7.26
CA GLU A 95 -12.66 -8.37 8.12
C GLU A 95 -13.04 -6.97 7.63
N GLN A 96 -12.09 -6.20 7.11
CA GLN A 96 -12.36 -4.90 6.51
C GLN A 96 -13.20 -5.02 5.24
N VAL A 97 -12.79 -5.87 4.30
CA VAL A 97 -13.56 -6.14 3.08
C VAL A 97 -14.95 -6.69 3.43
N SER A 98 -15.07 -7.56 4.44
CA SER A 98 -16.38 -8.07 4.88
C SER A 98 -17.28 -6.96 5.44
N ARG A 99 -16.73 -5.95 6.13
CA ARG A 99 -17.49 -4.79 6.61
C ARG A 99 -17.96 -3.91 5.46
N GLU A 100 -17.07 -3.60 4.52
CA GLU A 100 -17.39 -2.82 3.32
C GLU A 100 -18.46 -3.52 2.47
N LEU A 101 -18.36 -4.83 2.29
CA LEU A 101 -19.34 -5.62 1.54
C LEU A 101 -20.71 -5.65 2.23
N ALA A 102 -20.73 -5.70 3.57
CA ALA A 102 -21.98 -5.60 4.34
C ALA A 102 -22.63 -4.21 4.18
N GLU A 103 -21.84 -3.15 4.24
CA GLU A 103 -22.32 -1.78 4.06
C GLU A 103 -22.88 -1.54 2.64
N VAL A 104 -22.16 -1.98 1.61
CA VAL A 104 -22.61 -1.88 0.21
C VAL A 104 -23.91 -2.67 0.01
N ARG A 105 -24.03 -3.87 0.59
CA ARG A 105 -25.27 -4.65 0.54
C ARG A 105 -26.43 -3.93 1.21
N GLN A 106 -26.20 -3.28 2.34
CA GLN A 106 -27.22 -2.47 3.02
C GLN A 106 -27.65 -1.28 2.16
N ARG A 107 -26.71 -0.54 1.57
CA ARG A 107 -27.02 0.57 0.64
C ARG A 107 -27.83 0.10 -0.56
N ILE A 108 -27.46 -1.04 -1.16
CA ILE A 108 -28.21 -1.64 -2.27
C ILE A 108 -29.64 -2.01 -1.82
N ALA A 109 -29.79 -2.58 -0.63
CA ALA A 109 -31.11 -2.93 -0.10
C ALA A 109 -31.99 -1.69 0.12
N MET A 110 -31.42 -0.60 0.66
CA MET A 110 -32.13 0.66 0.83
C MET A 110 -32.58 1.26 -0.51
N ILE A 111 -31.69 1.31 -1.51
CA ILE A 111 -32.04 1.83 -2.86
C ILE A 111 -33.13 0.97 -3.51
N LYS A 112 -33.08 -0.35 -3.35
CA LYS A 112 -34.12 -1.25 -3.88
C LYS A 112 -35.47 -1.04 -3.20
N ALA A 113 -35.48 -0.81 -1.88
CA ALA A 113 -36.70 -0.51 -1.15
C ALA A 113 -37.32 0.82 -1.59
N GLN A 114 -36.51 1.89 -1.69
CA GLN A 114 -36.96 3.19 -2.21
C GLN A 114 -37.52 3.07 -3.62
N ARG A 115 -36.85 2.36 -4.53
CA ARG A 115 -37.37 2.13 -5.89
C ARG A 115 -38.70 1.37 -5.89
N ALA A 116 -38.89 0.42 -4.98
CA ALA A 116 -40.16 -0.31 -4.88
C ALA A 116 -41.30 0.58 -4.35
N GLU A 117 -40.99 1.55 -3.48
CA GLU A 117 -41.94 2.56 -3.01
C GLU A 117 -42.26 3.61 -4.09
N ASP A 118 -41.26 4.00 -4.89
CA ASP A 118 -41.38 5.06 -5.90
C ASP A 118 -42.00 4.58 -7.23
N GLU A 119 -41.90 3.29 -7.57
CA GLU A 119 -42.46 2.72 -8.81
C GLU A 119 -43.96 2.99 -8.99
N PRO A 120 -44.86 2.75 -8.00
CA PRO A 120 -46.29 3.03 -8.18
C PRO A 120 -46.57 4.52 -8.39
N LEU A 121 -45.86 5.41 -7.68
CA LEU A 121 -46.01 6.85 -7.87
C LEU A 121 -45.57 7.28 -9.28
N CYS A 122 -44.50 6.69 -9.79
CA CYS A 122 -44.03 6.93 -11.15
C CYS A 122 -45.01 6.42 -12.20
N GLU A 123 -45.65 5.27 -11.98
CA GLU A 123 -46.71 4.76 -12.86
C GLU A 123 -47.96 5.66 -12.84
N ASP A 124 -48.39 6.10 -11.66
CA ASP A 124 -49.53 7.02 -11.50
C ASP A 124 -49.28 8.35 -12.24
N LEU A 125 -48.10 8.94 -12.05
CA LEU A 125 -47.71 10.18 -12.74
C LEU A 125 -47.58 10.00 -14.26
N ARG A 126 -47.14 8.83 -14.73
CA ARG A 126 -47.13 8.52 -16.18
C ARG A 126 -48.55 8.39 -16.73
N ALA A 127 -49.45 7.73 -16.00
CA ALA A 127 -50.85 7.60 -16.39
C ALA A 127 -51.54 8.97 -16.44
N GLU A 128 -51.29 9.83 -15.45
CA GLU A 128 -51.82 11.20 -15.42
C GLU A 128 -51.29 12.04 -16.58
N ASN A 129 -49.98 12.00 -16.85
CA ASN A 129 -49.40 12.70 -18.00
C ASN A 129 -49.97 12.22 -19.34
N ALA A 130 -50.19 10.91 -19.50
CA ALA A 130 -50.84 10.36 -20.69
C ALA A 130 -52.29 10.85 -20.83
N ALA A 131 -53.04 10.92 -19.72
CA ALA A 131 -54.41 11.42 -19.69
C ALA A 131 -54.47 12.92 -20.04
N ILE A 132 -53.58 13.74 -19.47
CA ILE A 132 -53.48 15.18 -19.79
C ILE A 132 -53.13 15.37 -21.27
N THR A 133 -52.19 14.58 -21.80
CA THR A 133 -51.80 14.65 -23.22
C THR A 133 -52.97 14.29 -24.13
N ALA A 134 -53.73 13.26 -23.80
CA ALA A 134 -54.94 12.88 -24.54
C ALA A 134 -56.00 14.00 -24.51
N HIS A 135 -56.24 14.61 -23.34
CA HIS A 135 -57.17 15.74 -23.20
C HIS A 135 -56.72 16.96 -24.00
N LEU A 136 -55.42 17.26 -24.05
CA LEU A 136 -54.85 18.34 -24.86
C LEU A 136 -55.09 18.10 -26.37
N ILE A 137 -54.93 16.86 -26.84
CA ILE A 137 -55.19 16.52 -28.24
C ILE A 137 -56.67 16.68 -28.56
N ALA A 138 -57.57 16.13 -27.73
CA ALA A 138 -59.01 16.23 -27.92
C ALA A 138 -59.50 17.70 -27.94
N THR A 139 -59.00 18.52 -27.01
CA THR A 139 -59.35 19.96 -26.97
C THR A 139 -58.82 20.72 -28.19
N LYS A 140 -57.63 20.36 -28.70
CA LYS A 140 -57.08 20.93 -29.93
C LYS A 140 -57.91 20.57 -31.17
N GLU A 141 -58.45 19.35 -31.24
CA GLU A 141 -59.36 18.93 -32.30
C GLU A 141 -60.68 19.73 -32.26
N ILE A 142 -61.28 19.88 -31.08
CA ILE A 142 -62.48 20.70 -30.87
C ILE A 142 -62.22 22.17 -31.23
N GLN A 143 -61.06 22.72 -30.86
CA GLN A 143 -60.67 24.07 -31.25
C GLN A 143 -60.57 24.20 -32.77
N GLY A 144 -60.02 23.19 -33.45
CA GLY A 144 -59.93 23.15 -34.91
C GLY A 144 -61.30 23.13 -35.59
N THR A 145 -62.28 22.39 -35.05
CA THR A 145 -63.65 22.39 -35.59
C THR A 145 -64.34 23.73 -35.36
N LEU A 146 -64.23 24.30 -34.15
CA LEU A 146 -64.81 25.61 -33.84
C LEU A 146 -64.24 26.73 -34.69
N LEU A 147 -62.94 26.69 -35.02
CA LEU A 147 -62.33 27.67 -35.93
C LEU A 147 -62.92 27.59 -37.34
N LYS A 148 -63.14 26.37 -37.86
CA LYS A 148 -63.82 26.18 -39.16
C LYS A 148 -65.26 26.69 -39.13
N ASP A 149 -65.99 26.45 -38.04
CA ASP A 149 -67.35 26.95 -37.86
C ASP A 149 -67.38 28.49 -37.79
N ILE A 150 -66.40 29.11 -37.13
CA ILE A 150 -66.25 30.59 -37.10
C ILE A 150 -65.98 31.14 -38.50
N GLU A 151 -65.15 30.47 -39.30
CA GLU A 151 -64.89 30.87 -40.69
C GLU A 151 -66.15 30.73 -41.57
N ALA A 152 -66.91 29.64 -41.40
CA ALA A 152 -68.19 29.45 -42.09
C ALA A 152 -69.22 30.52 -41.70
N LEU A 153 -69.41 30.80 -40.41
CA LEU A 153 -70.31 31.84 -39.93
C LEU A 153 -69.90 33.25 -40.37
N LYS A 154 -68.59 33.52 -40.49
CA LYS A 154 -68.11 34.78 -41.08
C LYS A 154 -68.46 34.89 -42.56
N ALA A 155 -68.36 33.79 -43.32
CA ALA A 155 -68.74 33.77 -44.73
C ALA A 155 -70.27 33.95 -44.92
N GLU A 156 -71.09 33.30 -44.09
CA GLU A 156 -72.55 33.49 -44.09
C GLU A 156 -72.93 34.93 -43.72
N LYS A 157 -72.30 35.51 -42.69
CA LYS A 157 -72.55 36.91 -42.30
C LYS A 157 -72.23 37.91 -43.42
N MET A 158 -71.19 37.65 -44.22
CA MET A 158 -70.87 38.48 -45.39
C MET A 158 -71.94 38.35 -46.49
N ALA A 159 -72.54 37.16 -46.65
CA ALA A 159 -73.64 36.93 -47.58
C ALA A 159 -74.97 37.56 -47.09
N GLU A 160 -75.26 37.49 -45.79
CA GLU A 160 -76.43 38.15 -45.18
C GLU A 160 -76.34 39.68 -45.22
N GLY A 161 -75.15 40.26 -45.08
CA GLY A 161 -74.93 41.70 -45.25
C GLY A 161 -75.37 42.20 -46.63
N MET A 162 -75.16 41.42 -47.70
CA MET A 162 -75.63 41.76 -49.05
C MET A 162 -77.16 41.58 -49.21
N ASN A 163 -77.77 40.67 -48.46
CA ASN A 163 -79.23 40.50 -48.42
C ASN A 163 -79.96 41.58 -47.59
N ALA A 164 -79.32 42.09 -46.53
CA ALA A 164 -79.85 43.17 -45.70
C ALA A 164 -79.95 44.50 -46.47
N ASP A 165 -78.99 44.80 -47.34
CA ASP A 165 -79.01 45.98 -48.20
C ASP A 165 -80.12 45.90 -49.26
N ALA A 166 -80.43 44.70 -49.77
CA ALA A 166 -81.55 44.46 -50.67
C ALA A 166 -82.92 44.60 -49.96
N ALA A 167 -83.02 44.17 -48.70
CA ALA A 167 -84.22 44.31 -47.88
C ALA A 167 -84.49 45.77 -47.46
N LEU A 168 -83.44 46.53 -47.12
CA LEU A 168 -83.55 47.95 -46.78
C LEU A 168 -84.00 48.81 -47.99
N ALA A 169 -83.56 48.46 -49.21
CA ALA A 169 -84.01 49.11 -50.45
C ALA A 169 -85.48 48.80 -50.76
N ALA A 170 -85.95 47.57 -50.55
CA ALA A 170 -87.35 47.18 -50.72
C ALA A 170 -88.27 47.87 -49.69
N ASP A 171 -87.81 48.01 -48.45
CA ASP A 171 -88.55 48.66 -47.37
C ASP A 171 -88.62 50.19 -47.54
N ALA A 172 -87.63 50.80 -48.22
CA ALA A 172 -87.67 52.21 -48.64
C ALA A 172 -88.70 52.47 -49.75
N VAL A 173 -88.89 51.53 -50.68
CA VAL A 173 -89.91 51.57 -51.74
C VAL A 173 -91.33 51.36 -51.17
N MET A 174 -91.47 50.49 -50.16
CA MET A 174 -92.73 50.31 -49.42
C MET A 174 -93.11 51.55 -48.60
N ARG A 175 -92.14 52.18 -47.90
CA ARG A 175 -92.36 53.41 -47.11
C ARG A 175 -92.73 54.62 -47.98
N THR A 176 -92.21 54.73 -49.19
CA THR A 176 -92.58 55.81 -50.14
C THR A 176 -93.97 55.61 -50.73
N ARG A 177 -94.42 54.36 -50.96
CA ARG A 177 -95.81 54.05 -51.36
C ARG A 177 -96.83 54.23 -50.23
N ALA A 178 -96.46 53.96 -48.98
CA ALA A 178 -97.33 54.15 -47.81
C ALA A 178 -97.51 55.62 -47.38
N ARG A 179 -96.71 56.55 -47.92
CA ARG A 179 -96.81 58.01 -47.67
C ARG A 179 -97.92 58.71 -48.45
N ILE A 180 -98.67 58.01 -49.30
CA ILE A 180 -99.91 58.54 -49.89
C ILE A 180 -101.04 58.31 -48.89
N VAL A 181 -101.38 59.37 -48.16
CA VAL A 181 -102.29 59.38 -47.00
C VAL A 181 -103.74 59.09 -47.40
N GLN A 182 -104.31 57.96 -46.94
CA GLN A 182 -105.74 57.63 -47.10
C GLN A 182 -106.57 57.90 -45.82
N SER A 183 -105.96 58.18 -44.66
CA SER A 183 -106.69 58.53 -43.43
C SER A 183 -105.75 59.21 -42.40
N PRO A 184 -105.97 60.49 -42.07
CA PRO A 184 -105.14 61.24 -41.10
C PRO A 184 -105.10 60.61 -39.70
N GLU A 185 -106.20 60.00 -39.25
CA GLU A 185 -106.29 59.48 -37.88
C GLU A 185 -105.62 58.12 -37.67
N ARG A 186 -105.51 57.30 -38.72
CA ARG A 186 -104.67 56.10 -38.66
C ARG A 186 -103.20 56.48 -38.52
N ILE A 187 -102.75 57.48 -39.28
CA ILE A 187 -101.37 57.96 -39.21
C ILE A 187 -101.08 58.55 -37.81
N LYS A 188 -102.02 59.30 -37.23
CA LYS A 188 -101.88 59.85 -35.88
C LYS A 188 -101.74 58.76 -34.82
N ARG A 189 -102.54 57.68 -34.91
CA ARG A 189 -102.39 56.51 -34.03
C ARG A 189 -101.05 55.81 -34.24
N THR A 190 -100.66 55.55 -35.49
CA THR A 190 -99.38 54.93 -35.82
C THR A 190 -98.21 55.74 -35.29
N ILE A 191 -98.21 57.07 -35.46
CA ILE A 191 -97.20 57.99 -34.92
C ILE A 191 -97.18 57.93 -33.39
N SER A 192 -98.33 57.87 -32.73
CA SER A 192 -98.40 57.75 -31.27
C SER A 192 -97.82 56.42 -30.77
N THR A 193 -98.17 55.29 -31.41
CA THR A 193 -97.56 53.98 -31.10
C THR A 193 -96.07 53.94 -31.41
N MET A 194 -95.63 54.54 -32.52
CA MET A 194 -94.22 54.68 -32.88
C MET A 194 -93.47 55.57 -31.89
N GLY A 195 -94.10 56.63 -31.38
CA GLY A 195 -93.54 57.48 -30.35
C GLY A 195 -93.40 56.75 -29.01
N ALA A 196 -94.38 55.92 -28.66
CA ALA A 196 -94.31 55.07 -27.47
C ALA A 196 -93.21 54.00 -27.58
N THR A 197 -93.09 53.33 -28.74
CA THR A 197 -92.00 52.37 -28.99
C THR A 197 -90.64 53.04 -29.01
N ALA A 198 -90.48 54.18 -29.70
CA ALA A 198 -89.22 54.93 -29.69
C ALA A 198 -88.84 55.43 -28.29
N SER A 199 -89.81 55.80 -27.46
CA SER A 199 -89.55 56.17 -26.07
C SER A 199 -89.11 54.97 -25.22
N GLU A 200 -89.69 53.79 -25.45
CA GLU A 200 -89.31 52.57 -24.75
C GLU A 200 -87.94 52.07 -25.21
N ASP A 201 -87.68 52.07 -26.52
CA ASP A 201 -86.37 51.76 -27.10
C ASP A 201 -85.28 52.70 -26.56
N LYS A 202 -85.60 53.99 -26.38
CA LYS A 202 -84.65 54.93 -25.76
C LYS A 202 -84.33 54.57 -24.31
N ARG A 203 -85.31 54.08 -23.54
CA ARG A 203 -85.08 53.61 -22.15
C ARG A 203 -84.25 52.34 -22.12
N THR A 204 -84.56 51.35 -22.97
CA THR A 204 -83.80 50.10 -23.02
C THR A 204 -82.36 50.36 -23.48
N LEU A 205 -82.17 51.22 -24.48
CA LEU A 205 -80.85 51.60 -24.98
C LEU A 205 -80.03 52.32 -23.90
N ALA A 206 -80.63 53.24 -23.13
CA ALA A 206 -79.97 53.85 -21.98
C ALA A 206 -79.57 52.81 -20.89
N ALA A 207 -80.44 51.84 -20.60
CA ALA A 207 -80.12 50.76 -19.65
C ALA A 207 -78.97 49.87 -20.17
N HIS A 208 -78.95 49.56 -21.47
CA HIS A 208 -77.88 48.82 -22.11
C HIS A 208 -76.56 49.59 -22.12
N GLU A 209 -76.57 50.90 -22.34
CA GLU A 209 -75.37 51.76 -22.25
C GLU A 209 -74.76 51.74 -20.85
N VAL A 210 -75.58 51.86 -19.80
CA VAL A 210 -75.12 51.77 -18.41
C VAL A 210 -74.49 50.41 -18.15
N LYS A 211 -75.18 49.32 -18.52
CA LYS A 211 -74.67 47.95 -18.35
C LYS A 211 -73.37 47.71 -19.14
N THR A 212 -73.24 48.29 -20.32
CA THR A 212 -72.02 48.21 -21.14
C THR A 212 -70.85 48.88 -20.43
N ARG A 213 -71.06 50.08 -19.86
CA ARG A 213 -70.01 50.77 -19.08
C ARG A 213 -69.62 49.99 -17.83
N GLU A 214 -70.58 49.42 -17.11
CA GLU A 214 -70.29 48.56 -15.95
C GLU A 214 -69.47 47.33 -16.33
N LEU A 215 -69.83 46.64 -17.42
CA LEU A 215 -69.08 45.49 -17.94
C LEU A 215 -67.68 45.91 -18.40
N GLN A 216 -67.53 47.07 -19.04
CA GLN A 216 -66.23 47.61 -19.44
C GLN A 216 -65.31 47.81 -18.23
N THR A 217 -65.83 48.37 -17.13
CA THR A 217 -65.06 48.54 -15.88
C THR A 217 -64.64 47.20 -15.29
N LYS A 218 -65.54 46.20 -15.30
CA LYS A 218 -65.23 44.84 -14.84
C LYS A 218 -64.15 44.17 -15.71
N VAL A 219 -64.22 44.32 -17.03
CA VAL A 219 -63.20 43.82 -17.96
C VAL A 219 -61.84 44.44 -17.66
N SER A 220 -61.77 45.76 -17.47
CA SER A 220 -60.52 46.44 -17.10
C SER A 220 -59.94 45.93 -15.78
N ALA A 221 -60.79 45.66 -14.78
CA ALA A 221 -60.35 45.09 -13.51
C ALA A 221 -59.81 43.66 -13.68
N LEU A 222 -60.48 42.82 -14.48
CA LEU A 222 -60.02 41.46 -14.78
C LEU A 222 -58.69 41.45 -15.53
N LEU A 223 -58.47 42.38 -16.46
CA LEU A 223 -57.20 42.51 -17.18
C LEU A 223 -56.04 42.88 -16.24
N ASN A 224 -56.28 43.72 -15.24
CA ASN A 224 -55.27 44.05 -14.23
C ASN A 224 -54.94 42.81 -13.37
N ILE A 225 -55.95 42.06 -12.95
CA ILE A 225 -55.75 40.81 -12.19
C ILE A 225 -54.97 39.80 -13.02
N GLU A 226 -55.29 39.64 -14.31
CA GLU A 226 -54.56 38.74 -15.21
C GLU A 226 -53.08 39.14 -15.30
N LYS A 227 -52.79 40.44 -15.41
CA LYS A 227 -51.43 40.96 -15.43
C LYS A 227 -50.68 40.66 -14.13
N ASP A 228 -51.32 40.85 -12.98
CA ASP A 228 -50.71 40.60 -11.66
C ASP A 228 -50.45 39.09 -11.43
N VAL A 229 -51.37 38.23 -11.88
CA VAL A 229 -51.19 36.77 -11.86
C VAL A 229 -50.02 36.36 -12.75
N ARG A 230 -49.92 36.93 -13.95
CA ARG A 230 -48.79 36.65 -14.86
C ARG A 230 -47.45 37.07 -14.25
N ALA A 231 -47.38 38.25 -13.64
CA ALA A 231 -46.18 38.73 -12.95
C ALA A 231 -45.79 37.82 -11.77
N SER A 232 -46.78 37.32 -11.03
CA SER A 232 -46.56 36.39 -9.91
C SER A 232 -46.02 35.05 -10.40
N VAL A 233 -46.48 34.55 -11.54
CA VAL A 233 -45.94 33.33 -12.17
C VAL A 233 -44.49 33.52 -12.60
N GLU A 234 -44.14 34.66 -13.21
CA GLU A 234 -42.76 34.98 -13.59
C GLU A 234 -41.81 35.06 -12.37
N GLN A 235 -42.29 35.64 -11.27
CA GLN A 235 -41.55 35.66 -10.00
C GLN A 235 -41.35 34.27 -9.43
N LEU A 236 -42.39 33.42 -9.42
CA LEU A 236 -42.29 32.03 -8.95
C LEU A 236 -41.29 31.21 -9.78
N GLN A 237 -41.29 31.37 -11.11
CA GLN A 237 -40.31 30.72 -11.98
C GLN A 237 -38.87 31.19 -11.71
N THR A 238 -38.68 32.44 -11.31
CA THR A 238 -37.37 32.98 -10.93
C THR A 238 -36.91 32.39 -9.61
N ILE A 239 -37.79 32.37 -8.60
CA ILE A 239 -37.52 31.76 -7.29
C ILE A 239 -37.19 30.28 -7.46
N GLU A 240 -37.92 29.54 -8.30
CA GLU A 240 -37.66 28.12 -8.54
C GLU A 240 -36.24 27.89 -9.10
N LYS A 241 -35.77 28.74 -10.02
CA LYS A 241 -34.40 28.66 -10.55
C LYS A 241 -33.37 28.94 -9.47
N GLU A 242 -33.60 29.94 -8.62
CA GLU A 242 -32.71 30.28 -7.50
C GLU A 242 -32.66 29.17 -6.45
N VAL A 243 -33.80 28.53 -6.14
CA VAL A 243 -33.86 27.37 -5.23
C VAL A 243 -33.03 26.22 -5.78
N ARG A 244 -33.17 25.87 -7.06
CA ARG A 244 -32.36 24.83 -7.70
C ARG A 244 -30.86 25.16 -7.68
N ALA A 245 -30.50 26.43 -7.92
CA ALA A 245 -29.11 26.87 -7.84
C ALA A 245 -28.56 26.79 -6.41
N LEU A 246 -29.37 27.14 -5.42
CA LEU A 246 -29.01 27.03 -4.00
C LEU A 246 -28.80 25.57 -3.60
N GLU A 247 -29.70 24.67 -3.99
CA GLU A 247 -29.57 23.23 -3.72
C GLU A 247 -28.28 22.64 -4.31
N LEU A 248 -27.91 23.02 -5.53
CA LEU A 248 -26.64 22.62 -6.14
C LEU A 248 -25.45 23.12 -5.32
N SER A 249 -25.44 24.41 -4.95
CA SER A 249 -24.36 24.97 -4.13
C SER A 249 -24.25 24.33 -2.75
N GLN A 250 -25.37 23.95 -2.14
CA GLN A 250 -25.39 23.26 -0.86
C GLN A 250 -24.80 21.85 -0.96
N ARG A 251 -25.05 21.14 -2.06
CA ARG A 251 -24.42 19.84 -2.34
C ARG A 251 -22.91 19.99 -2.53
N GLU A 252 -22.47 20.97 -3.34
CA GLU A 252 -21.04 21.24 -3.54
C GLU A 252 -20.31 21.59 -2.23
N VAL A 253 -20.97 22.35 -1.35
CA VAL A 253 -20.45 22.67 0.00
C VAL A 253 -20.37 21.43 0.88
N ALA A 254 -21.35 20.52 0.81
CA ALA A 254 -21.31 19.25 1.53
C ALA A 254 -20.15 18.38 1.04
N ASP A 255 -20.02 18.17 -0.26
CA ASP A 255 -18.94 17.39 -0.87
C ASP A 255 -17.56 17.97 -0.52
N SER A 256 -17.42 19.29 -0.54
CA SER A 256 -16.18 19.98 -0.17
C SER A 256 -15.83 19.81 1.32
N LYS A 257 -16.84 19.76 2.20
CA LYS A 257 -16.64 19.49 3.63
C LYS A 257 -16.21 18.05 3.87
N ASP A 258 -16.86 17.10 3.22
CA ASP A 258 -16.53 15.67 3.33
C ASP A 258 -15.08 15.41 2.86
N ASN A 259 -14.68 16.00 1.72
CA ASN A 259 -13.29 15.94 1.25
C ASN A 259 -12.31 16.63 2.21
N SER A 260 -12.71 17.75 2.84
CA SER A 260 -11.88 18.41 3.86
C SER A 260 -11.65 17.50 5.07
N ASP A 261 -12.69 16.80 5.52
CA ASP A 261 -12.60 15.89 6.66
C ASP A 261 -11.79 14.63 6.34
N GLU A 262 -11.92 14.08 5.13
CA GLU A 262 -11.03 13.01 4.63
C GLU A 262 -9.56 13.45 4.66
N LYS A 263 -9.26 14.66 4.14
CA LYS A 263 -7.90 15.21 4.17
C LYS A 263 -7.37 15.49 5.58
N LYS A 264 -8.23 15.84 6.53
CA LYS A 264 -7.83 15.96 7.95
C LYS A 264 -7.43 14.60 8.53
N ILE A 265 -8.15 13.53 8.20
CA ILE A 265 -7.83 12.17 8.64
C ILE A 265 -6.49 11.73 8.02
N GLU A 266 -6.29 11.95 6.72
CA GLU A 266 -5.00 11.66 6.07
C GLU A 266 -3.84 12.42 6.74
N ARG A 267 -4.05 13.70 7.08
CA ARG A 267 -3.04 14.51 7.77
C ARG A 267 -2.68 13.93 9.14
N THR A 268 -3.66 13.57 9.96
CA THR A 268 -3.40 13.00 11.29
C THR A 268 -2.72 11.64 11.20
N GLU A 269 -3.05 10.82 10.21
CA GLU A 269 -2.32 9.58 9.95
C GLU A 269 -0.85 9.81 9.58
N LEU A 270 -0.59 10.80 8.72
CA LEU A 270 0.77 11.17 8.32
C LEU A 270 1.56 11.75 9.50
N GLU A 271 0.94 12.56 10.36
CA GLU A 271 1.55 13.07 11.60
C GLU A 271 1.95 11.90 12.52
N MET A 272 1.08 10.93 12.74
CA MET A 272 1.40 9.74 13.54
C MET A 272 2.52 8.88 12.92
N ARG A 273 2.58 8.79 11.58
CA ARG A 273 3.69 8.10 10.89
C ARG A 273 4.99 8.88 11.06
N HIS A 274 4.95 10.19 10.91
CA HIS A 274 6.10 11.07 11.10
C HIS A 274 6.66 10.95 12.53
N GLU A 275 5.83 11.01 13.56
CA GLU A 275 6.26 10.86 14.96
C GLU A 275 6.92 9.50 15.22
N ARG A 276 6.40 8.42 14.63
CA ARG A 276 7.00 7.08 14.76
C ARG A 276 8.39 7.02 14.13
N VAL A 277 8.54 7.56 12.92
CA VAL A 277 9.84 7.62 12.22
C VAL A 277 10.81 8.52 12.99
N HIS A 278 10.34 9.63 13.54
CA HIS A 278 11.17 10.52 14.35
C HIS A 278 11.73 9.82 15.58
N LYS A 279 10.89 9.08 16.34
CA LYS A 279 11.34 8.27 17.47
C LYS A 279 12.33 7.16 17.06
N GLN A 280 12.12 6.53 15.89
CA GLN A 280 13.07 5.56 15.37
C GLN A 280 14.42 6.20 15.05
N LEU A 281 14.41 7.41 14.48
CA LEU A 281 15.59 8.19 14.18
C LEU A 281 16.33 8.60 15.46
N GLU A 282 15.63 9.09 16.48
CA GLU A 282 16.21 9.41 17.79
C GLU A 282 16.89 8.17 18.42
N ASN A 283 16.19 7.04 18.46
CA ASN A 283 16.74 5.78 18.96
C ASN A 283 17.99 5.31 18.20
N ALA A 284 18.01 5.51 16.87
CA ALA A 284 19.17 5.20 16.04
C ALA A 284 20.35 6.13 16.33
N HIS A 285 20.09 7.43 16.53
CA HIS A 285 21.10 8.41 16.92
C HIS A 285 21.70 8.07 18.29
N GLU A 286 20.88 7.73 19.29
CA GLU A 286 21.39 7.33 20.61
C GLU A 286 22.25 6.05 20.54
N LYS A 287 21.85 5.07 19.72
CA LYS A 287 22.66 3.85 19.51
C LYS A 287 24.00 4.19 18.88
N LEU A 288 24.01 5.07 17.88
CA LEU A 288 25.22 5.53 17.21
C LEU A 288 26.12 6.30 18.18
N GLU A 289 25.57 7.20 18.98
CA GLU A 289 26.33 7.96 19.98
C GLU A 289 26.94 7.03 21.04
N ARG A 290 26.17 6.06 21.55
CA ARG A 290 26.69 5.04 22.48
C ARG A 290 27.83 4.22 21.86
N ALA A 291 27.68 3.81 20.60
CA ALA A 291 28.73 3.09 19.89
C ALA A 291 29.99 3.95 19.70
N GLN A 292 29.83 5.22 19.35
CA GLN A 292 30.94 6.18 19.20
C GLN A 292 31.69 6.36 20.52
N ARG A 293 30.99 6.65 21.62
CA ARG A 293 31.61 6.80 22.96
C ARG A 293 32.36 5.54 23.36
N HIS A 294 31.78 4.36 23.17
CA HIS A 294 32.46 3.10 23.48
C HIS A 294 33.72 2.86 22.63
N VAL A 295 33.72 3.28 21.35
CA VAL A 295 34.92 3.23 20.50
C VAL A 295 35.97 4.23 20.99
N GLU A 296 35.58 5.45 21.37
CA GLU A 296 36.47 6.47 21.93
C GLU A 296 37.10 6.01 23.25
N ASP A 297 36.31 5.47 24.17
CA ASP A 297 36.79 4.92 25.45
C ASP A 297 37.78 3.77 25.22
N LYS A 298 37.47 2.85 24.30
CA LYS A 298 38.40 1.76 23.93
C LYS A 298 39.69 2.27 23.31
N ARG A 299 39.62 3.28 22.45
CA ARG A 299 40.81 3.91 21.86
C ARG A 299 41.64 4.57 22.95
N ALA A 300 41.03 5.35 23.85
CA ALA A 300 41.72 6.00 24.96
C ALA A 300 42.41 4.98 25.89
N ALA A 301 41.71 3.92 26.28
CA ALA A 301 42.27 2.85 27.11
C ALA A 301 43.42 2.10 26.40
N SER A 302 43.27 1.83 25.10
CA SER A 302 44.34 1.22 24.29
C SER A 302 45.56 2.12 24.22
N THR A 303 45.38 3.42 23.97
CA THR A 303 46.47 4.40 23.94
C THR A 303 47.19 4.46 25.28
N GLN A 304 46.45 4.53 26.40
CA GLN A 304 47.04 4.52 27.74
C GLN A 304 47.84 3.23 28.02
N THR A 305 47.33 2.08 27.56
CA THR A 305 48.03 0.80 27.72
C THR A 305 49.31 0.76 26.88
N ILE A 306 49.28 1.25 25.64
CA ILE A 306 50.45 1.37 24.78
C ILE A 306 51.49 2.29 25.41
N GLU A 307 51.09 3.46 25.92
CA GLU A 307 52.01 4.38 26.60
C GLU A 307 52.67 3.75 27.83
N ARG A 308 51.90 2.99 28.62
CA ARG A 308 52.45 2.27 29.78
C ARG A 308 53.50 1.25 29.36
N LEU A 309 53.17 0.41 28.37
CA LEU A 309 54.09 -0.60 27.85
C LEU A 309 55.33 0.01 27.21
N GLN A 310 55.20 1.17 26.55
CA GLN A 310 56.34 1.92 26.01
C GLN A 310 57.28 2.38 27.13
N ARG A 311 56.73 2.94 28.22
CA ARG A 311 57.54 3.34 29.39
C ARG A 311 58.23 2.13 30.03
N GLU A 312 57.51 1.03 30.25
CA GLU A 312 58.08 -0.21 30.79
C GLU A 312 59.19 -0.78 29.88
N TYR A 313 59.01 -0.70 28.56
CA TYR A 313 60.03 -1.14 27.59
C TYR A 313 61.28 -0.25 27.62
N GLU A 314 61.10 1.07 27.71
CA GLU A 314 62.21 2.02 27.85
C GLU A 314 63.01 1.76 29.13
N GLU A 315 62.33 1.56 30.26
CA GLU A 315 62.95 1.19 31.54
C GLU A 315 63.74 -0.12 31.44
N MET A 316 63.13 -1.19 30.95
CA MET A 316 63.83 -2.48 30.75
C MET A 316 65.01 -2.35 29.78
N SER A 317 64.91 -1.50 28.75
CA SER A 317 66.02 -1.25 27.83
C SER A 317 67.18 -0.54 28.52
N LEU A 318 66.92 0.35 29.49
CA LEU A 318 67.96 0.99 30.28
C LEU A 318 68.59 -0.01 31.26
N GLU A 319 67.78 -0.78 31.97
CA GLU A 319 68.27 -1.82 32.88
C GLU A 319 69.13 -2.86 32.17
N ARG A 320 68.75 -3.29 30.96
CA ARG A 320 69.56 -4.19 30.14
C ARG A 320 70.91 -3.57 29.77
N ARG A 321 70.96 -2.30 29.38
CA ARG A 321 72.22 -1.62 29.08
C ARG A 321 73.13 -1.53 30.30
N ASP A 322 72.56 -1.23 31.46
CA ASP A 322 73.30 -1.18 32.72
C ASP A 322 73.79 -2.56 33.14
N ASN A 323 72.97 -3.61 32.95
CA ASN A 323 73.36 -4.99 33.20
C ASN A 323 74.47 -5.46 32.25
N ASP A 324 74.35 -5.20 30.95
CA ASP A 324 75.39 -5.51 29.96
C ASP A 324 76.71 -4.83 30.31
N ARG A 325 76.66 -3.57 30.77
CA ARG A 325 77.84 -2.85 31.27
C ARG A 325 78.45 -3.52 32.49
N GLN A 326 77.64 -3.90 33.48
CA GLN A 326 78.12 -4.62 34.67
C GLN A 326 78.73 -5.98 34.31
N VAL A 327 78.13 -6.72 33.38
CA VAL A 327 78.67 -8.00 32.90
C VAL A 327 80.02 -7.80 32.22
N GLU A 328 80.17 -6.75 31.41
CA GLU A 328 81.45 -6.44 30.76
C GLU A 328 82.53 -6.03 31.76
N GLU A 329 82.17 -5.24 32.79
CA GLU A 329 83.07 -4.89 33.89
C GLU A 329 83.53 -6.15 34.64
N LEU A 330 82.61 -7.04 35.01
CA LEU A 330 82.93 -8.32 35.68
C LEU A 330 83.76 -9.27 34.82
N ARG A 331 83.52 -9.32 33.49
CA ARG A 331 84.36 -10.07 32.55
C ARG A 331 85.78 -9.51 32.51
N GLY A 332 85.92 -8.19 32.44
CA GLY A 332 87.21 -7.52 32.49
C GLY A 332 87.98 -7.82 33.79
N GLU A 333 87.28 -7.86 34.92
CA GLU A 333 87.85 -8.29 36.20
C GLU A 333 88.28 -9.76 36.20
N ALA A 334 87.43 -10.66 35.70
CA ALA A 334 87.72 -12.09 35.58
C ALA A 334 88.95 -12.34 34.71
N ASP A 335 89.02 -11.75 33.51
CA ASP A 335 90.19 -11.83 32.63
C ASP A 335 91.45 -11.28 33.31
N GLY A 336 91.31 -10.22 34.10
CA GLY A 336 92.39 -9.65 34.90
C GLY A 336 92.91 -10.62 35.97
N ILE A 337 92.01 -11.36 36.64
CA ILE A 337 92.36 -12.39 37.61
C ILE A 337 92.98 -13.59 36.92
N GLU A 338 92.43 -14.06 35.81
CA GLU A 338 92.98 -15.17 35.02
C GLU A 338 94.41 -14.87 34.54
N ARG A 339 94.65 -13.64 34.06
CA ARG A 339 96.02 -13.18 33.73
C ARG A 339 96.96 -13.25 34.93
N LYS A 340 96.53 -12.77 36.10
CA LYS A 340 97.32 -12.87 37.33
C LYS A 340 97.58 -14.32 37.73
N MET A 341 96.58 -15.20 37.66
CA MET A 341 96.74 -16.63 37.94
C MET A 341 97.72 -17.29 36.98
N ALA A 342 97.63 -17.00 35.68
CA ALA A 342 98.56 -17.51 34.67
C ALA A 342 99.99 -17.01 34.92
N GLU A 343 100.17 -15.74 35.25
CA GLU A 343 101.47 -15.19 35.64
C GLU A 343 102.03 -15.87 36.90
N HIS A 344 101.21 -16.07 37.93
CA HIS A 344 101.61 -16.77 39.15
C HIS A 344 101.94 -18.25 38.88
N SER A 345 101.17 -18.94 38.05
CA SER A 345 101.45 -20.33 37.64
C SER A 345 102.77 -20.41 36.90
N LYS A 346 103.01 -19.50 35.94
CA LYS A 346 104.28 -19.44 35.19
C LYS A 346 105.48 -19.15 36.09
N LYS A 347 105.33 -18.26 37.08
CA LYS A 347 106.37 -18.00 38.09
C LYS A 347 106.64 -19.25 38.95
N SER A 348 105.58 -19.90 39.44
CA SER A 348 105.68 -21.14 40.22
C SER A 348 106.34 -22.28 39.43
N GLU A 349 105.97 -22.47 38.16
CA GLU A 349 106.60 -23.44 37.26
C GLU A 349 108.08 -23.15 37.04
N ALA A 350 108.45 -21.87 36.88
CA ALA A 350 109.85 -21.47 36.76
C ALA A 350 110.64 -21.77 38.05
N GLU A 351 110.10 -21.41 39.22
CA GLU A 351 110.70 -21.71 40.52
C GLU A 351 110.84 -23.23 40.77
N LEU A 352 109.83 -24.03 40.43
CA LEU A 352 109.89 -25.49 40.47
C LEU A 352 110.96 -26.04 39.51
N GLY A 353 111.07 -25.47 38.31
CA GLY A 353 112.11 -25.83 37.34
C GLY A 353 113.51 -25.54 37.88
N GLU A 354 113.71 -24.40 38.54
CA GLU A 354 114.97 -24.06 39.23
C GLU A 354 115.27 -25.06 40.34
N LEU A 355 114.29 -25.38 41.20
CA LEU A 355 114.41 -26.40 42.25
C LEU A 355 114.77 -27.78 41.69
N PHE A 356 114.13 -28.21 40.59
CA PHE A 356 114.50 -29.47 39.93
C PHE A 356 115.92 -29.42 39.37
N ALA A 357 116.33 -28.32 38.75
CA ALA A 357 117.70 -28.16 38.26
C ALA A 357 118.72 -28.23 39.40
N GLU A 358 118.42 -27.61 40.55
CA GLU A 358 119.22 -27.73 41.77
C GLU A 358 119.23 -29.16 42.33
N TYR A 359 118.07 -29.82 42.37
CA TYR A 359 117.95 -31.21 42.80
C TYR A 359 118.79 -32.15 41.93
N TRP A 360 118.73 -32.01 40.60
CA TRP A 360 119.54 -32.80 39.67
C TRP A 360 121.03 -32.49 39.82
N ARG A 361 121.40 -31.22 40.01
CA ARG A 361 122.80 -30.83 40.26
C ARG A 361 123.30 -31.43 41.56
N LEU A 362 122.50 -31.41 42.62
CA LEU A 362 122.82 -32.02 43.91
C LEU A 362 122.93 -33.53 43.78
N ARG A 363 121.93 -34.19 43.18
CA ARG A 363 121.92 -35.64 42.92
C ARG A 363 123.15 -36.08 42.14
N HIS A 364 123.49 -35.37 41.06
CA HIS A 364 124.69 -35.65 40.29
C HIS A 364 125.95 -35.45 41.14
N ALA A 365 126.02 -34.40 41.97
CA ALA A 365 127.12 -34.22 42.91
C ALA A 365 127.20 -35.35 43.95
N THR A 366 126.07 -35.89 44.44
CA THR A 366 126.05 -37.07 45.32
C THR A 366 126.46 -38.34 44.57
N GLU A 367 126.03 -38.55 43.33
CA GLU A 367 126.45 -39.67 42.49
C GLU A 367 127.96 -39.63 42.25
N VAL A 368 128.52 -38.47 41.88
CA VAL A 368 129.97 -38.26 41.74
C VAL A 368 130.70 -38.46 43.08
N TYR A 369 130.12 -38.02 44.20
CA TYR A 369 130.66 -38.28 45.53
C TYR A 369 130.66 -39.79 45.86
N MET A 370 129.58 -40.51 45.55
CA MET A 370 129.49 -41.96 45.73
C MET A 370 130.47 -42.71 44.82
N GLU A 371 130.62 -42.32 43.56
CA GLU A 371 131.61 -42.89 42.63
C GLU A 371 133.05 -42.64 43.10
N THR A 372 133.36 -41.44 43.58
CA THR A 372 134.69 -41.14 44.13
C THR A 372 134.98 -41.87 45.44
N LEU A 373 133.98 -42.11 46.28
CA LEU A 373 134.10 -42.93 47.49
C LEU A 373 134.28 -44.41 47.15
N ALA A 374 133.50 -44.92 46.19
CA ALA A 374 133.57 -46.30 45.68
C ALA A 374 134.93 -46.62 45.04
N ASN A 375 135.46 -45.69 44.23
CA ASN A 375 136.80 -45.78 43.66
C ASN A 375 137.91 -45.78 44.73
N LYS A 376 137.73 -45.04 45.84
CA LYS A 376 138.68 -45.04 46.96
C LYS A 376 138.60 -46.30 47.83
N LEU A 377 137.48 -47.02 47.82
CA LEU A 377 137.23 -48.23 48.62
C LEU A 377 137.33 -49.54 47.81
N GLY A 378 137.61 -49.47 46.51
CA GLY A 378 137.77 -50.66 45.64
C GLY A 378 136.47 -51.43 45.38
N MET A 379 135.31 -50.78 45.46
CA MET A 379 133.99 -51.38 45.28
C MET A 379 133.37 -50.91 43.97
N GLN A 380 132.88 -51.82 43.12
CA GLN A 380 132.04 -51.46 41.98
C GLN A 380 130.64 -51.07 42.46
N VAL A 381 130.22 -49.84 42.19
CA VAL A 381 128.83 -49.39 42.38
C VAL A 381 128.13 -49.49 41.03
N SER A 382 127.13 -50.36 40.93
CA SER A 382 126.18 -50.36 39.82
C SER A 382 125.09 -49.35 40.14
N ALA A 383 124.91 -48.35 39.26
CA ALA A 383 123.78 -47.43 39.34
C ALA A 383 122.47 -48.16 38.95
N VAL A 384 121.38 -47.82 39.64
CA VAL A 384 119.99 -48.07 39.22
C VAL A 384 119.40 -46.73 38.81
#